data_AF-A0A1G2QI33-F1
#
_entry.id   AF-A0A1G2QI33-F1
#
_cell.length_a   1.000
_cell.length_b   1.000
_cell.length_c   1.000
_cell.angle_alpha   90.00
_cell.angle_beta   90.00
_cell.angle_gamma   90.00
#
_symmetry.space_group_name_H-M   'P 1'
#
loop_
_entity.id
_entity.type
_entity.pdbx_description
1 polymer ?
#
loop_
_entity_poly.entity_id
_entity_poly.type
_entity_poly.pdbx_seq_one_letter_code
_entity_poly.pdbx_strand_id
1 'polypeptide(L)'
;MSLRWFGLFLIAVLSLVVWLEVVRQTPGGDLSVSFLDVGQGDAIFIEAPNGNQILIDGGFGRQVLRELGGVMPFYDRSLDLVIATHSDTDHLGGLPFVLERFAVSSVMTNGEPGDNEASVSFAEAVRAEKVPELTARAGVKVELDRGVELTILYPDRKTDLDVDSNTMSIVALLRYGETEFLLTGDAPAAVEDQLVQTYTANLRAEVLKLGHHGSDTSSSDYFLAATKPDLAIISAGRDNRYGHPHQVVLDRLDRLSIPYFSTADVGTITFQSDGYTVTCVECSR
;
A
#
# COMPACT_ATOMS: atom_id res chain seq x y z
N MET A 1 -3.94 7.63 -58.07
CA MET A 1 -2.93 7.85 -57.01
C MET A 1 -1.91 6.71 -57.11
N SER A 2 -0.61 6.99 -57.26
CA SER A 2 0.37 5.90 -57.43
C SER A 2 0.44 5.05 -56.15
N LEU A 3 0.77 3.76 -56.28
CA LEU A 3 0.88 2.81 -55.16
C LEU A 3 1.78 3.34 -54.02
N ARG A 4 2.74 4.20 -54.36
CA ARG A 4 3.61 4.92 -53.41
C ARG A 4 2.85 5.89 -52.50
N TRP A 5 1.92 6.66 -53.05
CA TRP A 5 1.10 7.60 -52.28
C TRP A 5 0.10 6.88 -51.37
N PHE A 6 -0.39 5.72 -51.78
CA PHE A 6 -1.25 4.88 -50.95
C PHE A 6 -0.48 4.29 -49.75
N GLY A 7 0.75 3.80 -49.96
CA GLY A 7 1.60 3.30 -48.89
C GLY A 7 1.98 4.37 -47.85
N LEU A 8 2.33 5.58 -48.30
CA LEU A 8 2.63 6.70 -47.41
C LEU A 8 1.41 7.13 -46.58
N PHE A 9 0.22 7.14 -47.19
CA PHE A 9 -1.02 7.43 -46.48
C PHE A 9 -1.31 6.39 -45.40
N LEU A 10 -1.14 5.10 -45.70
CA LEU A 10 -1.36 4.03 -44.72
C LEU A 10 -0.40 4.12 -43.53
N ILE A 11 0.89 4.41 -43.77
CA ILE A 11 1.86 4.61 -42.68
C ILE A 11 1.48 5.83 -41.83
N ALA A 12 1.07 6.94 -42.44
CA ALA A 12 0.65 8.13 -41.70
C ALA A 12 -0.59 7.85 -40.81
N VAL A 13 -1.57 7.09 -41.31
CA VAL A 13 -2.74 6.69 -40.53
C VAL A 13 -2.35 5.75 -39.38
N LEU A 14 -1.49 4.75 -39.63
CA LEU A 14 -1.02 3.84 -38.58
C LEU A 14 -0.21 4.59 -37.51
N SER A 15 0.70 5.46 -37.91
CA SER A 15 1.45 6.32 -36.99
C SER A 15 0.52 7.22 -36.20
N LEU A 16 -0.50 7.80 -36.82
CA LEU A 16 -1.49 8.63 -36.12
C LEU A 16 -2.29 7.82 -35.09
N VAL A 17 -2.69 6.59 -35.43
CA VAL A 17 -3.37 5.68 -34.49
C VAL A 17 -2.46 5.33 -33.31
N VAL A 18 -1.19 5.01 -33.58
CA VAL A 18 -0.20 4.76 -32.52
C VAL A 18 0.02 6.01 -31.65
N TRP A 19 0.14 7.19 -32.25
CA TRP A 19 0.31 8.44 -31.50
C TRP A 19 -0.94 8.83 -30.72
N LEU A 20 -2.15 8.57 -31.23
CA LEU A 20 -3.40 8.78 -30.48
C LEU A 20 -3.50 7.85 -29.27
N GLU A 21 -3.02 6.61 -29.40
CA GLU A 21 -2.97 5.66 -28.29
C GLU A 21 -1.91 6.07 -27.27
N VAL A 22 -0.73 6.53 -27.71
CA VAL A 22 0.33 7.06 -26.83
C VAL A 22 -0.14 8.34 -26.11
N VAL A 23 -0.86 9.23 -26.78
CA VAL A 23 -1.40 10.47 -26.18
C VAL A 23 -2.50 10.15 -25.16
N ARG A 24 -3.31 9.11 -25.40
CA ARG A 24 -4.25 8.57 -24.39
C ARG A 24 -3.55 8.02 -23.14
N GLN A 25 -2.28 7.64 -23.26
CA GLN A 25 -1.46 7.07 -22.18
C GLN A 25 -0.55 8.11 -21.49
N THR A 26 -0.90 9.41 -21.51
CA THR A 26 -0.23 10.46 -20.70
C THR A 26 -1.26 11.29 -19.92
N PRO A 27 -0.94 11.69 -18.68
CA PRO A 27 -1.65 11.32 -17.45
C PRO A 27 -3.13 11.70 -17.44
N GLY A 28 -3.97 10.68 -17.22
CA GLY A 28 -5.43 10.75 -17.22
C GLY A 28 -6.06 9.37 -16.95
N GLY A 29 -5.41 8.57 -16.09
CA GLY A 29 -5.92 7.30 -15.59
C GLY A 29 -6.00 7.34 -14.06
N ASP A 30 -6.68 6.36 -13.48
CA ASP A 30 -6.94 6.35 -12.05
C ASP A 30 -5.80 5.65 -11.30
N LEU A 31 -5.41 6.21 -10.14
CA LEU A 31 -4.64 5.51 -9.14
C LEU A 31 -5.53 4.41 -8.55
N SER A 32 -5.06 3.15 -8.57
CA SER A 32 -5.74 2.03 -7.91
C SER A 32 -5.04 1.69 -6.60
N VAL A 33 -5.81 1.53 -5.52
CA VAL A 33 -5.32 1.11 -4.20
C VAL A 33 -6.19 -0.03 -3.69
N SER A 34 -5.61 -1.23 -3.60
CA SER A 34 -6.29 -2.46 -3.21
C SER A 34 -5.77 -2.99 -1.87
N PHE A 35 -6.63 -3.06 -0.87
CA PHE A 35 -6.37 -3.74 0.40
C PHE A 35 -6.78 -5.20 0.27
N LEU A 36 -5.81 -6.09 0.16
CA LEU A 36 -6.01 -7.49 -0.22
C LEU A 36 -6.53 -8.33 0.96
N ASP A 37 -7.47 -9.25 0.70
CA ASP A 37 -7.93 -10.24 1.69
C ASP A 37 -6.92 -11.38 1.86
N VAL A 38 -5.84 -11.07 2.58
CA VAL A 38 -4.78 -12.03 2.96
C VAL A 38 -5.08 -12.77 4.28
N GLY A 39 -6.31 -12.65 4.80
CA GLY A 39 -6.65 -13.12 6.13
C GLY A 39 -6.12 -12.16 7.19
N GLN A 40 -5.53 -12.70 8.28
CA GLN A 40 -4.86 -11.87 9.27
C GLN A 40 -3.57 -11.31 8.69
N GLY A 41 -3.39 -9.99 8.76
CA GLY A 41 -2.22 -9.30 8.24
C GLY A 41 -2.55 -8.17 7.26
N ASP A 42 -1.50 -7.56 6.71
CA ASP A 42 -1.60 -6.56 5.65
C ASP A 42 -1.02 -7.07 4.34
N ALA A 43 -1.71 -6.74 3.24
CA ALA A 43 -1.09 -6.63 1.92
C ALA A 43 -1.87 -5.58 1.13
N ILE A 44 -1.17 -4.55 0.65
CA ILE A 44 -1.76 -3.41 -0.04
C ILE A 44 -1.07 -3.25 -1.39
N PHE A 45 -1.83 -3.45 -2.46
CA PHE A 45 -1.35 -3.27 -3.82
C PHE A 45 -1.75 -1.89 -4.34
N ILE A 46 -0.78 -1.15 -4.87
CA ILE A 46 -0.96 0.19 -5.42
C ILE A 46 -0.49 0.16 -6.88
N GLU A 47 -1.33 0.63 -7.79
CA GLU A 47 -0.98 0.79 -9.20
C GLU A 47 -1.25 2.23 -9.63
N ALA A 48 -0.21 2.93 -10.06
CA ALA A 48 -0.30 4.29 -10.55
C ALA A 48 -0.78 4.34 -12.01
N PRO A 49 -1.25 5.50 -12.52
CA PRO A 49 -1.82 5.61 -13.87
C PRO A 49 -0.86 5.22 -15.01
N ASN A 50 0.44 5.32 -14.78
CA ASN A 50 1.48 4.90 -15.74
C ASN A 50 1.84 3.40 -15.66
N GLY A 51 1.19 2.64 -14.78
CA GLY A 51 1.44 1.22 -14.55
C GLY A 51 2.55 0.91 -13.55
N ASN A 52 3.13 1.91 -12.87
CA ASN A 52 4.09 1.66 -11.80
C ASN A 52 3.38 1.09 -10.58
N GLN A 53 3.97 0.06 -9.98
CA GLN A 53 3.32 -0.80 -8.99
C GLN A 53 4.11 -0.90 -7.69
N ILE A 54 3.39 -0.77 -6.58
CA ILE A 54 3.92 -1.00 -5.23
C ILE A 54 3.09 -2.09 -4.56
N LEU A 55 3.78 -3.02 -3.88
CA LEU A 55 3.16 -3.89 -2.89
C LEU A 55 3.68 -3.52 -1.50
N ILE A 56 2.80 -3.21 -0.58
CA ILE A 56 3.13 -2.97 0.83
C ILE A 56 2.65 -4.18 1.62
N ASP A 57 3.59 -4.88 2.25
CA ASP A 57 3.41 -6.15 2.95
C ASP A 57 2.83 -7.28 2.09
N GLY A 58 2.89 -8.51 2.60
CA GLY A 58 2.56 -9.73 1.89
C GLY A 58 1.60 -10.65 2.61
N GLY A 59 1.05 -10.25 3.77
CA GLY A 59 0.21 -11.11 4.56
C GLY A 59 0.94 -12.36 5.08
N PHE A 60 0.15 -13.33 5.51
CA PHE A 60 0.65 -14.67 5.84
C PHE A 60 0.68 -15.60 4.61
N GLY A 61 1.84 -16.20 4.35
CA GLY A 61 1.98 -17.31 3.42
C GLY A 61 1.64 -16.97 1.96
N ARG A 62 1.07 -17.92 1.21
CA ARG A 62 0.88 -17.78 -0.25
C ARG A 62 -0.39 -17.03 -0.65
N GLN A 63 -1.21 -16.57 0.31
CA GLN A 63 -2.52 -16.01 0.00
C GLN A 63 -2.42 -14.74 -0.84
N VAL A 64 -1.42 -13.90 -0.59
CA VAL A 64 -1.13 -12.69 -1.39
C VAL A 64 -0.99 -12.97 -2.88
N LEU A 65 -0.46 -14.12 -3.30
CA LEU A 65 -0.33 -14.46 -4.72
C LEU A 65 -1.68 -14.64 -5.41
N ARG A 66 -2.67 -15.16 -4.67
CA ARG A 66 -4.04 -15.32 -5.18
C ARG A 66 -4.71 -13.96 -5.30
N GLU A 67 -4.59 -13.13 -4.27
CA GLU A 67 -5.21 -11.80 -4.24
C GLU A 67 -4.58 -10.87 -5.30
N LEU A 68 -3.25 -10.88 -5.46
CA LEU A 68 -2.58 -10.19 -6.57
C LEU A 68 -3.10 -10.67 -7.94
N GLY A 69 -3.34 -11.97 -8.11
CA GLY A 69 -3.94 -12.50 -9.34
C GLY A 69 -5.39 -12.08 -9.58
N GLY A 70 -6.07 -11.56 -8.55
CA GLY A 70 -7.42 -10.99 -8.65
C GLY A 70 -7.43 -9.51 -9.07
N VAL A 71 -6.40 -8.75 -8.67
CA VAL A 71 -6.32 -7.30 -8.95
C VAL A 71 -5.39 -6.94 -10.10
N MET A 72 -4.47 -7.83 -10.49
CA MET A 72 -3.51 -7.62 -11.59
C MET A 72 -3.92 -8.37 -12.85
N PRO A 73 -3.55 -7.88 -14.05
CA PRO A 73 -3.66 -8.65 -15.28
C PRO A 73 -2.92 -10.00 -15.16
N PHE A 74 -3.50 -11.08 -15.72
CA PHE A 74 -2.94 -12.43 -15.56
C PHE A 74 -1.50 -12.60 -16.08
N TYR A 75 -1.08 -11.75 -17.02
CA TYR A 75 0.25 -11.76 -17.62
C TYR A 75 1.24 -10.86 -16.87
N ASP A 76 0.76 -9.97 -16.00
CA ASP A 76 1.60 -9.05 -15.28
C ASP A 76 2.22 -9.74 -14.05
N ARG A 77 3.53 -9.60 -13.94
CA ARG A 77 4.37 -10.18 -12.91
C ARG A 77 5.49 -9.22 -12.52
N SER A 78 5.35 -7.92 -12.74
CA SER A 78 6.30 -6.91 -12.26
C SER A 78 5.81 -6.28 -10.96
N LEU A 79 6.76 -5.80 -10.14
CA LEU A 79 6.52 -4.86 -9.05
C LEU A 79 7.73 -3.92 -9.00
N ASP A 80 7.51 -2.61 -8.98
CA ASP A 80 8.63 -1.65 -8.93
C ASP A 80 9.21 -1.53 -7.53
N LEU A 81 8.34 -1.62 -6.52
CA LEU A 81 8.75 -1.57 -5.13
C LEU A 81 7.90 -2.52 -4.28
N VAL A 82 8.58 -3.35 -3.50
CA VAL A 82 7.97 -4.07 -2.38
C VAL A 82 8.39 -3.41 -1.08
N ILE A 83 7.44 -3.00 -0.25
CA ILE A 83 7.69 -2.40 1.06
C ILE A 83 7.35 -3.42 2.14
N ALA A 84 8.30 -3.74 3.00
CA ALA A 84 8.09 -4.53 4.20
C ALA A 84 8.05 -3.60 5.41
N THR A 85 6.86 -3.39 5.99
CA THR A 85 6.66 -2.37 7.03
C THR A 85 7.38 -2.72 8.32
N HIS A 86 7.31 -3.98 8.74
CA HIS A 86 8.02 -4.54 9.89
C HIS A 86 8.14 -6.07 9.74
N SER A 87 8.75 -6.73 10.73
CA SER A 87 9.18 -8.11 10.65
C SER A 87 8.14 -9.16 11.04
N ASP A 88 6.93 -8.77 11.43
CA ASP A 88 5.92 -9.72 11.88
C ASP A 88 5.44 -10.62 10.75
N THR A 89 5.06 -11.85 11.11
CA THR A 89 4.83 -12.92 10.13
C THR A 89 3.58 -12.69 9.28
N ASP A 90 2.57 -12.01 9.80
CA ASP A 90 1.37 -11.61 9.07
C ASP A 90 1.58 -10.38 8.18
N HIS A 91 2.78 -9.81 8.14
CA HIS A 91 3.17 -8.77 7.18
C HIS A 91 4.22 -9.30 6.21
N LEU A 92 5.27 -9.90 6.73
CA LEU A 92 6.43 -10.31 5.94
C LEU A 92 6.26 -11.70 5.30
N GLY A 93 5.40 -12.55 5.87
CA GLY A 93 5.37 -13.99 5.59
C GLY A 93 5.05 -14.38 4.15
N GLY A 94 4.33 -13.55 3.41
CA GLY A 94 4.03 -13.79 2.00
C GLY A 94 5.06 -13.26 1.01
N LEU A 95 5.89 -12.30 1.42
CA LEU A 95 6.85 -11.64 0.53
C LEU A 95 7.91 -12.58 -0.07
N PRO A 96 8.43 -13.63 0.61
CA PRO A 96 9.32 -14.60 -0.04
C PRO A 96 8.70 -15.22 -1.29
N PHE A 97 7.41 -15.55 -1.24
CA PHE A 97 6.71 -16.16 -2.37
C PHE A 97 6.42 -15.17 -3.50
N VAL A 98 6.29 -13.88 -3.18
CA VAL A 98 6.17 -12.79 -4.15
C VAL A 98 7.49 -12.63 -4.89
N LEU A 99 8.62 -12.54 -4.18
CA LEU A 99 9.96 -12.43 -4.77
C LEU A 99 10.29 -13.60 -5.69
N GLU A 100 9.86 -14.83 -5.35
CA GLU A 100 10.01 -16.01 -6.22
C GLU A 100 9.22 -15.94 -7.54
N ARG A 101 8.16 -15.14 -7.63
CA ARG A 101 7.16 -15.19 -8.73
C ARG A 101 7.04 -13.91 -9.53
N PHE A 102 7.46 -12.80 -8.96
CA PHE A 102 7.38 -11.48 -9.56
C PHE A 102 8.78 -10.94 -9.79
N ALA A 103 8.97 -10.24 -10.91
CA ALA A 103 10.15 -9.44 -11.15
C ALA A 103 10.05 -8.17 -10.29
N VAL A 104 10.75 -8.15 -9.16
CA VAL A 104 10.76 -7.03 -8.23
C VAL A 104 11.99 -6.16 -8.46
N SER A 105 11.77 -4.87 -8.78
CA SER A 105 12.87 -3.94 -9.07
C SER A 105 13.64 -3.52 -7.83
N SER A 106 12.95 -3.37 -6.68
CA SER A 106 13.58 -3.05 -5.40
C SER A 106 12.68 -3.45 -4.21
N VAL A 107 13.30 -3.66 -3.06
CA VAL A 107 12.60 -3.80 -1.78
C VAL A 107 12.96 -2.66 -0.84
N MET A 108 12.02 -2.21 -0.01
CA MET A 108 12.25 -1.23 1.05
C MET A 108 11.86 -1.82 2.40
N THR A 109 12.77 -1.79 3.36
CA THR A 109 12.57 -2.30 4.73
C THR A 109 12.73 -1.16 5.74
N ASN A 110 12.24 -1.35 6.97
CA ASN A 110 12.46 -0.38 8.06
C ASN A 110 13.93 -0.34 8.56
N GLY A 111 14.77 -1.26 8.08
CA GLY A 111 16.19 -1.38 8.42
C GLY A 111 16.46 -2.17 9.70
N GLU A 112 15.43 -2.68 10.38
CA GLU A 112 15.59 -3.55 11.54
C GLU A 112 15.63 -5.02 11.10
N PRO A 113 16.60 -5.80 11.60
CA PRO A 113 16.58 -7.24 11.40
C PRO A 113 15.45 -7.86 12.23
N GLY A 114 14.62 -8.71 11.63
CA GLY A 114 13.73 -9.58 12.39
C GLY A 114 14.44 -10.86 12.85
N ASP A 115 13.92 -11.49 13.90
CA ASP A 115 14.48 -12.69 14.55
C ASP A 115 13.63 -13.96 14.32
N ASN A 116 12.64 -13.88 13.45
CA ASN A 116 11.70 -14.96 13.16
C ASN A 116 11.95 -15.63 11.79
N GLU A 117 11.28 -16.75 11.54
CA GLU A 117 11.41 -17.56 10.32
C GLU A 117 11.03 -16.78 9.05
N ALA A 118 10.02 -15.92 9.13
CA ALA A 118 9.61 -15.08 8.01
C ALA A 118 10.72 -14.10 7.60
N SER A 119 11.40 -13.51 8.58
CA SER A 119 12.51 -12.57 8.36
C SER A 119 13.72 -13.24 7.73
N VAL A 120 14.05 -14.45 8.18
CA VAL A 120 15.11 -15.27 7.56
C VAL A 120 14.75 -15.60 6.11
N SER A 121 13.53 -16.09 5.88
CA SER A 121 13.05 -16.49 4.55
C SER A 121 13.01 -15.31 3.58
N PHE A 122 12.58 -14.14 4.05
CA PHE A 122 12.56 -12.91 3.26
C PHE A 122 13.97 -12.46 2.89
N ALA A 123 14.90 -12.39 3.85
CA ALA A 123 16.29 -12.03 3.59
C ALA A 123 17.01 -13.03 2.66
N GLU A 124 16.65 -14.32 2.72
CA GLU A 124 17.13 -15.33 1.76
C GLU A 124 16.58 -15.09 0.36
N ALA A 125 15.28 -14.83 0.22
CA ALA A 125 14.65 -14.54 -1.07
C ALA A 125 15.22 -13.26 -1.72
N VAL A 126 15.38 -12.17 -0.96
CA VAL A 126 15.99 -10.91 -1.44
C VAL A 126 17.40 -11.17 -1.99
N ARG A 127 18.21 -11.96 -1.28
CA ARG A 127 19.57 -12.33 -1.72
C ARG A 127 19.58 -13.26 -2.92
N ALA A 128 18.67 -14.22 -2.98
CA ALA A 128 18.57 -15.18 -4.07
C ALA A 128 18.20 -14.49 -5.39
N GLU A 129 17.20 -13.60 -5.33
CA GLU A 129 16.71 -12.83 -6.49
C GLU A 129 17.55 -11.58 -6.79
N LYS A 130 18.52 -11.26 -5.92
CA LYS A 130 19.45 -10.12 -6.04
C LYS A 130 18.71 -8.79 -6.16
N VAL A 131 17.63 -8.65 -5.41
CA VAL A 131 16.81 -7.43 -5.39
C VAL A 131 17.52 -6.36 -4.56
N PRO A 132 17.71 -5.14 -5.09
CA PRO A 132 18.24 -4.02 -4.31
C PRO A 132 17.38 -3.73 -3.08
N GLU A 133 18.03 -3.61 -1.92
CA GLU A 133 17.36 -3.26 -0.66
C GLU A 133 17.60 -1.79 -0.30
N LEU A 134 16.51 -1.10 -0.04
CA LEU A 134 16.44 0.29 0.40
C LEU A 134 15.98 0.33 1.85
N THR A 135 16.41 1.36 2.58
CA THR A 135 15.98 1.57 3.96
C THR A 135 15.01 2.74 4.04
N ALA A 136 13.81 2.49 4.54
CA ALA A 136 12.78 3.49 4.78
C ALA A 136 13.21 4.46 5.88
N ARG A 137 13.11 5.75 5.60
CA ARG A 137 13.34 6.83 6.56
C ARG A 137 12.36 7.96 6.31
N ALA A 138 11.92 8.61 7.38
CA ALA A 138 11.05 9.77 7.31
C ALA A 138 11.58 10.82 6.32
N GLY A 139 10.73 11.27 5.41
CA GLY A 139 11.04 12.22 4.34
C GLY A 139 11.52 11.60 3.03
N VAL A 140 11.74 10.27 2.96
CA VAL A 140 11.93 9.57 1.68
C VAL A 140 10.64 9.68 0.87
N LYS A 141 10.78 10.03 -0.41
CA LYS A 141 9.69 10.17 -1.37
C LYS A 141 9.92 9.19 -2.52
N VAL A 142 8.89 8.44 -2.86
CA VAL A 142 8.84 7.58 -4.03
C VAL A 142 7.86 8.22 -5.01
N GLU A 143 8.35 8.71 -6.13
CA GLU A 143 7.52 9.22 -7.23
C GLU A 143 7.07 8.02 -8.08
N LEU A 144 5.78 7.65 -8.01
CA LEU A 144 5.24 6.55 -8.81
C LEU A 144 4.83 7.03 -10.20
N ASP A 145 4.20 8.19 -10.30
CA ASP A 145 3.80 8.82 -11.55
C ASP A 145 3.72 10.33 -11.37
N ARG A 146 3.44 11.07 -12.44
CA ARG A 146 3.21 12.50 -12.38
C ARG A 146 2.04 12.83 -11.44
N GLY A 147 2.39 13.35 -10.27
CA GLY A 147 1.43 13.74 -9.24
C GLY A 147 1.06 12.62 -8.27
N VAL A 148 1.61 11.40 -8.44
CA VAL A 148 1.45 10.28 -7.51
C VAL A 148 2.75 10.11 -6.73
N GLU A 149 2.71 10.43 -5.44
CA GLU A 149 3.87 10.37 -4.54
C GLU A 149 3.54 9.56 -3.28
N LEU A 150 4.38 8.57 -2.96
CA LEU A 150 4.38 7.91 -1.65
C LEU A 150 5.49 8.51 -0.79
N THR A 151 5.11 9.19 0.30
CA THR A 151 6.05 9.76 1.27
C THR A 151 6.13 8.88 2.51
N ILE A 152 7.34 8.46 2.87
CA ILE A 152 7.60 7.78 4.15
C ILE A 152 7.59 8.82 5.27
N LEU A 153 6.71 8.60 6.26
CA LEU A 153 6.57 9.46 7.45
C LEU A 153 7.32 8.91 8.67
N TYR A 154 7.51 7.59 8.74
CA TYR A 154 8.17 6.88 9.84
C TYR A 154 8.82 5.59 9.32
N PRO A 155 9.95 5.10 9.86
CA PRO A 155 10.71 5.57 11.04
C PRO A 155 11.55 6.82 10.81
N ASP A 156 11.75 7.62 11.86
CA ASP A 156 12.65 8.78 11.84
C ASP A 156 14.11 8.39 12.18
N ARG A 157 15.04 9.34 12.09
CA ARG A 157 16.47 9.09 12.37
C ARG A 157 16.80 8.88 13.86
N LYS A 158 15.86 9.15 14.76
CA LYS A 158 16.09 9.16 16.23
C LYS A 158 15.55 7.92 16.92
N THR A 159 14.88 7.04 16.19
CA THR A 159 14.31 5.85 16.79
C THR A 159 15.43 4.85 17.13
N ASP A 160 15.46 4.39 18.38
CA ASP A 160 16.44 3.41 18.85
C ASP A 160 16.22 2.06 18.16
N LEU A 161 17.29 1.29 17.91
CA LEU A 161 17.25 0.03 17.14
C LEU A 161 16.90 -1.20 18.03
N ASP A 162 16.21 -0.99 19.15
CA ASP A 162 15.85 -2.04 20.13
C ASP A 162 14.44 -1.82 20.69
N VAL A 163 13.51 -1.52 19.80
CA VAL A 163 12.08 -1.35 20.09
C VAL A 163 11.28 -2.45 19.42
N ASP A 164 10.12 -2.75 20.01
CA ASP A 164 9.12 -3.67 19.47
C ASP A 164 8.92 -3.48 17.95
N SER A 165 8.78 -4.58 17.20
CA SER A 165 8.73 -4.56 15.73
C SER A 165 7.63 -3.63 15.20
N ASN A 166 6.47 -3.59 15.85
CA ASN A 166 5.36 -2.72 15.48
C ASN A 166 5.71 -1.24 15.60
N THR A 167 6.52 -0.88 16.60
CA THR A 167 7.01 0.50 16.77
C THR A 167 7.81 0.94 15.56
N MET A 168 8.51 0.02 14.89
CA MET A 168 9.31 0.28 13.69
C MET A 168 8.52 0.10 12.38
N SER A 169 7.19 0.01 12.44
CA SER A 169 6.34 -0.05 11.25
C SER A 169 6.57 1.16 10.34
N ILE A 170 6.85 0.90 9.06
CA ILE A 170 6.86 1.97 8.06
C ILE A 170 5.46 2.58 7.98
N VAL A 171 5.37 3.89 8.23
CA VAL A 171 4.15 4.67 7.98
C VAL A 171 4.36 5.50 6.73
N ALA A 172 3.43 5.41 5.80
CA ALA A 172 3.51 6.09 4.50
C ALA A 172 2.22 6.84 4.17
N LEU A 173 2.38 7.99 3.51
CA LEU A 173 1.30 8.80 2.98
C LEU A 173 1.38 8.81 1.46
N LEU A 174 0.39 8.19 0.82
CA LEU A 174 0.23 8.19 -0.64
C LEU A 174 -0.65 9.38 -1.03
N ARG A 175 -0.16 10.21 -1.94
CA ARG A 175 -0.88 11.36 -2.48
C ARG A 175 -1.05 11.23 -3.98
N TYR A 176 -2.26 11.48 -4.46
CA TYR A 176 -2.52 11.76 -5.87
C TYR A 176 -3.41 13.00 -5.99
N GLY A 177 -2.85 14.09 -6.53
CA GLY A 177 -3.53 15.38 -6.58
C GLY A 177 -3.96 15.86 -5.19
N GLU A 178 -5.26 15.94 -4.94
CA GLU A 178 -5.89 16.31 -3.66
C GLU A 178 -6.25 15.11 -2.78
N THR A 179 -6.14 13.89 -3.29
CA THR A 179 -6.51 12.66 -2.58
C THR A 179 -5.34 12.09 -1.78
N GLU A 180 -5.64 11.56 -0.59
CA GLU A 180 -4.62 11.14 0.39
C GLU A 180 -5.00 9.80 1.05
N PHE A 181 -4.08 8.82 1.02
CA PHE A 181 -4.19 7.54 1.73
C PHE A 181 -3.08 7.45 2.79
N LEU A 182 -3.44 7.26 4.05
CA LEU A 182 -2.49 7.05 5.14
C LEU A 182 -2.41 5.57 5.51
N LEU A 183 -1.22 5.00 5.36
CA LEU A 183 -0.93 3.58 5.51
C LEU A 183 0.01 3.40 6.70
N THR A 184 -0.52 2.86 7.81
CA THR A 184 0.16 2.92 9.10
C THR A 184 0.89 1.65 9.51
N GLY A 185 0.76 0.56 8.74
CA GLY A 185 1.17 -0.77 9.20
C GLY A 185 0.59 -1.03 10.60
N ASP A 186 1.46 -1.44 11.52
CA ASP A 186 1.09 -1.80 12.89
C ASP A 186 1.57 -0.78 13.93
N ALA A 187 1.82 0.46 13.50
CA ALA A 187 2.27 1.54 14.37
C ALA A 187 1.40 1.68 15.64
N PRO A 188 2.00 1.68 16.85
CA PRO A 188 1.28 1.86 18.11
C PRO A 188 0.92 3.33 18.35
N ALA A 189 0.02 3.59 19.30
CA ALA A 189 -0.42 4.94 19.66
C ALA A 189 0.73 5.92 19.99
N ALA A 190 1.85 5.43 20.53
CA ALA A 190 3.03 6.27 20.77
C ALA A 190 3.66 6.83 19.48
N VAL A 191 3.69 6.02 18.41
CA VAL A 191 4.15 6.46 17.08
C VAL A 191 3.11 7.37 16.45
N GLU A 192 1.82 7.06 16.60
CA GLU A 192 0.73 7.92 16.15
C GLU A 192 0.82 9.33 16.76
N ASP A 193 1.05 9.43 18.07
CA ASP A 193 1.23 10.70 18.77
C ASP A 193 2.43 11.49 18.21
N GLN A 194 3.54 10.80 17.94
CA GLN A 194 4.72 11.39 17.32
C GLN A 194 4.43 11.92 15.90
N LEU A 195 3.68 11.16 15.10
CA LEU A 195 3.26 11.58 13.77
C LEU A 195 2.40 12.83 13.82
N VAL A 196 1.42 12.89 14.74
CA VAL A 196 0.56 14.08 14.91
C VAL A 196 1.39 15.28 15.35
N GLN A 197 2.34 15.11 16.28
CA GLN A 197 3.22 16.20 16.72
C GLN A 197 4.15 16.70 15.62
N THR A 198 4.59 15.81 14.73
CA THR A 198 5.54 16.13 13.66
C THR A 198 4.85 16.77 12.46
N TYR A 199 3.68 16.25 12.07
CA TYR A 199 3.03 16.60 10.81
C TYR A 199 1.74 17.43 10.99
N THR A 200 1.11 17.40 12.17
CA THR A 200 -0.10 18.13 12.59
C THR A 200 -1.11 18.44 11.48
N ALA A 201 -0.91 19.52 10.71
CA ALA A 201 -1.82 19.98 9.67
C ALA A 201 -1.75 19.17 8.36
N ASN A 202 -0.70 18.37 8.16
CA ASN A 202 -0.40 17.65 6.92
C ASN A 202 -0.61 16.13 7.02
N LEU A 203 -1.28 15.67 8.09
CA LEU A 203 -1.57 14.26 8.34
C LEU A 203 -3.02 13.89 8.02
N ARG A 204 -3.75 14.78 7.33
CA ARG A 204 -5.09 14.44 6.84
C ARG A 204 -5.01 13.26 5.88
N ALA A 205 -6.04 12.42 5.90
CA ALA A 205 -6.23 11.37 4.92
C ALA A 205 -7.71 11.32 4.52
N GLU A 206 -8.00 10.92 3.29
CA GLU A 206 -9.36 10.53 2.90
C GLU A 206 -9.62 9.08 3.30
N VAL A 207 -8.63 8.21 3.06
CA VAL A 207 -8.65 6.79 3.47
C VAL A 207 -7.51 6.50 4.44
N LEU A 208 -7.86 5.98 5.62
CA LEU A 208 -6.89 5.56 6.64
C LEU A 208 -6.90 4.04 6.80
N LYS A 209 -5.76 3.37 6.61
CA LYS A 209 -5.58 2.02 7.16
C LYS A 209 -5.39 2.13 8.67
N LEU A 210 -6.21 1.43 9.45
CA LEU A 210 -6.06 1.47 10.91
C LEU A 210 -4.80 0.75 11.35
N GLY A 211 -4.10 1.33 12.34
CA GLY A 211 -2.94 0.69 12.94
C GLY A 211 -3.26 -0.69 13.50
N HIS A 212 -2.39 -1.65 13.22
CA HIS A 212 -2.36 -2.96 13.89
C HIS A 212 -3.68 -3.71 13.79
N HIS A 213 -4.24 -3.74 12.58
CA HIS A 213 -5.48 -4.46 12.25
C HIS A 213 -6.72 -4.00 13.06
N GLY A 214 -6.66 -2.82 13.68
CA GLY A 214 -7.67 -2.35 14.64
C GLY A 214 -7.43 -2.85 16.07
N SER A 215 -6.17 -3.05 16.48
CA SER A 215 -5.77 -3.32 17.86
C SER A 215 -6.11 -2.17 18.80
N ASP A 216 -6.40 -2.44 20.08
CA ASP A 216 -6.66 -1.42 21.08
C ASP A 216 -5.41 -0.59 21.46
N THR A 217 -4.22 -1.07 21.05
CA THR A 217 -2.92 -0.39 21.17
C THR A 217 -2.69 0.73 20.15
N SER A 218 -3.56 0.83 19.14
CA SER A 218 -3.44 1.76 18.02
C SER A 218 -4.77 2.46 17.76
N SER A 219 -4.81 3.32 16.74
CA SER A 219 -5.93 4.14 16.33
C SER A 219 -6.50 4.94 17.51
N SER A 220 -5.64 5.73 18.16
CA SER A 220 -6.02 6.53 19.31
C SER A 220 -7.01 7.64 18.95
N ASP A 221 -7.79 8.13 19.91
CA ASP A 221 -8.69 9.27 19.70
C ASP A 221 -7.96 10.51 19.19
N TYR A 222 -6.75 10.74 19.70
CA TYR A 222 -5.92 11.89 19.31
C TYR A 222 -5.47 11.77 17.84
N PHE A 223 -5.06 10.56 17.43
CA PHE A 223 -4.65 10.28 16.06
C PHE A 223 -5.82 10.38 15.07
N LEU A 224 -6.96 9.74 15.37
CA LEU A 224 -8.15 9.80 14.53
C LEU A 224 -8.69 11.23 14.40
N ALA A 225 -8.67 12.02 15.48
CA ALA A 225 -9.08 13.42 15.44
C ALA A 225 -8.13 14.33 14.65
N ALA A 226 -6.84 13.98 14.56
CA ALA A 226 -5.85 14.73 13.80
C ALA A 226 -5.88 14.36 12.30
N THR A 227 -6.03 13.07 11.99
CA THR A 227 -6.06 12.55 10.61
C THR A 227 -7.41 12.79 9.92
N LYS A 228 -8.52 12.84 10.67
CA LYS A 228 -9.88 13.08 10.18
C LYS A 228 -10.21 12.32 8.89
N PRO A 229 -10.06 10.99 8.89
CA PRO A 229 -10.35 10.19 7.71
C PRO A 229 -11.83 10.27 7.34
N ASP A 230 -12.11 10.34 6.04
CA ASP A 230 -13.46 10.19 5.52
C ASP A 230 -13.90 8.71 5.58
N LEU A 231 -12.93 7.78 5.56
CA LEU A 231 -13.14 6.34 5.66
C LEU A 231 -11.94 5.62 6.29
N ALA A 232 -12.19 4.61 7.12
CA ALA A 232 -11.17 3.74 7.70
C ALA A 232 -11.19 2.33 7.09
N ILE A 233 -10.02 1.69 6.97
CA ILE A 233 -9.86 0.32 6.50
C ILE A 233 -9.25 -0.55 7.60
N ILE A 234 -9.90 -1.68 7.83
CA ILE A 234 -9.50 -2.71 8.77
C ILE A 234 -9.05 -3.93 7.98
N SER A 235 -7.74 -4.07 7.80
CA SER A 235 -7.17 -5.32 7.28
C SER A 235 -7.10 -6.32 8.43
N ALA A 236 -7.93 -7.36 8.41
CA ALA A 236 -7.93 -8.38 9.44
C ALA A 236 -8.56 -9.67 8.93
N GLY A 237 -8.17 -10.80 9.52
CA GLY A 237 -8.74 -12.09 9.18
C GLY A 237 -10.10 -12.29 9.83
N ARG A 238 -11.05 -12.89 9.11
CA ARG A 238 -12.30 -13.39 9.73
C ARG A 238 -11.96 -14.42 10.81
N ASP A 239 -12.56 -14.26 11.98
CA ASP A 239 -12.34 -15.12 13.16
C ASP A 239 -10.86 -15.22 13.58
N ASN A 240 -10.07 -14.16 13.37
CA ASN A 240 -8.68 -14.14 13.82
C ASN A 240 -8.59 -14.34 15.35
N ARG A 241 -7.51 -14.99 15.77
CA ARG A 241 -7.25 -15.36 17.17
C ARG A 241 -6.92 -14.18 18.09
N TYR A 242 -6.70 -13.00 17.53
CA TYR A 242 -6.29 -11.78 18.26
C TYR A 242 -7.51 -10.99 18.74
N GLY A 243 -8.70 -11.25 18.18
CA GLY A 243 -9.90 -10.47 18.47
C GLY A 243 -9.92 -9.13 17.74
N HIS A 244 -9.16 -8.99 16.65
CA HIS A 244 -9.12 -7.80 15.82
C HIS A 244 -10.35 -7.73 14.88
N PRO A 245 -10.87 -6.53 14.59
CA PRO A 245 -10.63 -5.29 15.32
C PRO A 245 -11.22 -5.36 16.74
N HIS A 246 -10.57 -4.73 17.72
CA HIS A 246 -11.09 -4.65 19.07
C HIS A 246 -12.32 -3.72 19.13
N GLN A 247 -13.32 -4.09 19.93
CA GLN A 247 -14.56 -3.30 20.08
C GLN A 247 -14.30 -1.84 20.49
N VAL A 248 -13.29 -1.59 21.33
CA VAL A 248 -12.94 -0.22 21.74
C VAL A 248 -12.49 0.66 20.57
N VAL A 249 -11.90 0.08 19.52
CA VAL A 249 -11.53 0.81 18.29
C VAL A 249 -12.79 1.10 17.48
N LEU A 250 -13.69 0.13 17.32
CA LEU A 250 -14.98 0.35 16.65
C LEU A 250 -15.80 1.44 17.36
N ASP A 251 -15.83 1.43 18.70
CA ASP A 251 -16.51 2.46 19.49
C ASP A 251 -15.89 3.85 19.31
N ARG A 252 -14.58 3.95 19.02
CA ARG A 252 -13.91 5.22 18.66
C ARG A 252 -14.37 5.70 17.28
N LEU A 253 -14.39 4.82 16.28
CA LEU A 253 -14.84 5.13 14.92
C LEU A 253 -16.30 5.61 14.92
N ASP A 254 -17.19 4.87 15.60
CA ASP A 254 -18.61 5.23 15.73
C ASP A 254 -18.79 6.58 16.41
N ARG A 255 -18.08 6.83 17.52
CA ARG A 255 -18.14 8.11 18.24
C ARG A 255 -17.67 9.29 17.37
N LEU A 256 -16.67 9.07 16.54
CA LEU A 256 -16.15 10.08 15.61
C LEU A 256 -16.90 10.11 14.27
N SER A 257 -17.90 9.24 14.09
CA SER A 257 -18.67 9.10 12.84
C SER A 257 -17.79 8.80 11.63
N ILE A 258 -16.73 8.01 11.83
CA ILE A 258 -15.83 7.54 10.78
C ILE A 258 -16.37 6.20 10.26
N PRO A 259 -16.89 6.12 9.02
CA PRO A 259 -17.28 4.85 8.44
C PRO A 259 -16.05 3.97 8.22
N TYR A 260 -16.25 2.65 8.15
CA TYR A 260 -15.15 1.72 7.89
C TYR A 260 -15.57 0.53 7.05
N PHE A 261 -14.58 -0.08 6.38
CA PHE A 261 -14.68 -1.40 5.77
C PHE A 261 -13.65 -2.33 6.40
N SER A 262 -13.97 -3.63 6.45
CA SER A 262 -13.03 -4.66 6.85
C SER A 262 -12.85 -5.71 5.76
N THR A 263 -11.61 -6.12 5.50
CA THR A 263 -11.32 -7.21 4.55
C THR A 263 -11.98 -8.53 5.01
N ALA A 264 -12.13 -8.73 6.33
CA ALA A 264 -12.86 -9.86 6.90
C ALA A 264 -14.32 -9.94 6.45
N ASP A 265 -14.96 -8.79 6.22
CA ASP A 265 -16.38 -8.70 5.89
C ASP A 265 -16.61 -8.76 4.38
N VAL A 266 -15.86 -7.95 3.62
CA VAL A 266 -16.13 -7.74 2.19
C VAL A 266 -15.14 -8.43 1.26
N GLY A 267 -14.01 -8.93 1.77
CA GLY A 267 -12.91 -9.43 0.95
C GLY A 267 -11.95 -8.30 0.55
N THR A 268 -11.29 -8.43 -0.61
CA THR A 268 -10.40 -7.39 -1.13
C THR A 268 -11.17 -6.09 -1.36
N ILE A 269 -10.63 -4.98 -0.87
CA ILE A 269 -11.24 -3.65 -0.96
C ILE A 269 -10.44 -2.79 -1.94
N THR A 270 -11.08 -2.30 -3.00
CA THR A 270 -10.38 -1.56 -4.06
C THR A 270 -10.92 -0.15 -4.21
N PHE A 271 -10.02 0.83 -4.16
CA PHE A 271 -10.28 2.24 -4.43
C PHE A 271 -9.67 2.68 -5.75
N GLN A 272 -10.35 3.61 -6.42
CA GLN A 272 -9.82 4.38 -7.54
C GLN A 272 -9.80 5.86 -7.17
N SER A 273 -8.73 6.55 -7.55
CA SER A 273 -8.61 8.00 -7.44
C SER A 273 -8.24 8.63 -8.77
N ASP A 274 -8.99 9.65 -9.17
CA ASP A 274 -8.70 10.50 -10.34
C ASP A 274 -7.81 11.71 -9.99
N GLY A 275 -7.32 11.76 -8.75
CA GLY A 275 -6.54 12.85 -8.20
C GLY A 275 -7.35 13.97 -7.55
N TYR A 276 -8.68 13.88 -7.55
CA TYR A 276 -9.57 14.81 -6.84
C TYR A 276 -10.60 14.11 -5.96
N THR A 277 -10.98 12.89 -6.32
CA THR A 277 -11.98 12.09 -5.62
C THR A 277 -11.52 10.65 -5.47
N VAL A 278 -11.79 10.07 -4.31
CA VAL A 278 -11.63 8.64 -4.07
C VAL A 278 -12.98 7.96 -4.18
N THR A 279 -13.07 6.94 -5.03
CA THR A 279 -14.26 6.09 -5.17
C THR A 279 -13.90 4.66 -4.80
N CYS A 280 -14.68 4.03 -3.92
CA CYS A 280 -14.57 2.58 -3.76
C CYS A 280 -15.28 1.87 -4.91
N VAL A 281 -14.53 1.04 -5.64
CA VAL A 281 -15.05 0.25 -6.77
C VAL A 281 -15.35 -1.20 -6.39
N GLU A 282 -14.77 -1.68 -5.29
CA GLU A 282 -15.02 -3.01 -4.74
C GLU A 282 -15.05 -2.92 -3.20
N CYS A 283 -16.24 -2.69 -2.64
CA CYS A 283 -16.48 -2.56 -1.18
C CYS A 283 -17.70 -3.37 -0.69
N SER A 284 -18.23 -4.27 -1.52
CA SER A 284 -19.42 -5.06 -1.19
C SER A 284 -19.38 -6.40 -1.92
N ARG A 285 -19.75 -7.48 -1.23
CA ARG A 285 -19.97 -8.80 -1.85
C ARG A 285 -21.34 -8.90 -2.51
#